data_AF-A0A2E0Q8K9-F1
#
_entry.id   AF-A0A2E0Q8K9-F1
#
_cell.length_a   1.000
_cell.length_b   1.000
_cell.length_c   1.000
_cell.angle_alpha   90.00
_cell.angle_beta   90.00
_cell.angle_gamma   90.00
#
_symmetry.space_group_name_H-M   'P 1'
#
loop_
_entity.id
_entity.type
_entity.pdbx_description
1 polymer ?
#
loop_
_entity_poly.entity_id
_entity_poly.type
_entity_poly.pdbx_seq_one_letter_code
_entity_poly.pdbx_strand_id
1 'polypeptide(L)'
;MIERKELTNILRAQHGDDVDFQDAWITYCDLHEEDDPVALEKLSMMPEWDRDERLRWRMLLAEEGMELTPDQVDQYISIVQLRLEQ
;
A
#
# COMPACT_ATOMS: atom_id res chain seq x y z
N MET A 1 3.47 -14.32 9.13
CA MET A 1 2.43 -13.49 8.47
C MET A 1 1.95 -12.51 9.52
N ILE A 2 2.37 -11.24 9.47
CA ILE A 2 1.88 -10.22 10.40
C ILE A 2 0.36 -10.12 10.27
N GLU A 3 -0.34 -10.13 11.40
CA GLU A 3 -1.78 -9.92 11.41
C GLU A 3 -2.08 -8.44 11.12
N ARG A 4 -3.17 -8.17 10.38
CA ARG A 4 -3.66 -6.81 10.06
C ARG A 4 -3.62 -5.86 11.26
N LYS A 5 -3.91 -6.37 12.46
CA LYS A 5 -3.91 -5.61 13.71
C LYS A 5 -2.53 -5.07 14.09
N GLU A 6 -1.49 -5.88 13.92
CA GLU A 6 -0.11 -5.49 14.24
C GLU A 6 0.41 -4.47 13.21
N LEU A 7 0.07 -4.67 11.93
CA LEU A 7 0.38 -3.72 10.86
C LEU A 7 -0.32 -2.37 11.06
N THR A 8 -1.60 -2.39 11.44
CA THR A 8 -2.37 -1.18 11.75
C THR A 8 -1.77 -0.38 12.92
N ASN A 9 -1.25 -1.07 13.94
CA ASN A 9 -0.60 -0.39 15.07
C ASN A 9 0.71 0.29 14.66
N ILE A 10 1.52 -0.35 13.81
CA ILE A 10 2.76 0.24 13.28
C ILE A 10 2.44 1.47 12.43
N LEU A 11 1.44 1.36 11.55
CA LEU A 11 1.04 2.46 10.67
C LEU A 11 0.45 3.64 11.44
N ARG A 12 -0.36 3.40 12.47
CA ARG A 12 -0.86 4.47 13.36
C ARG A 12 0.28 5.20 14.07
N ALA A 13 1.32 4.48 14.48
CA ALA A 13 2.50 5.11 15.08
C ALA A 13 3.27 6.00 14.07
N GLN A 14 3.20 5.70 12.76
CA GLN A 14 3.89 6.45 11.70
C GLN A 14 3.08 7.63 11.16
N HIS A 15 1.76 7.48 11.00
CA HIS A 15 0.91 8.49 10.33
C HIS A 15 -0.07 9.20 11.28
N GLY A 16 -0.24 8.69 12.52
CA GLY A 16 -1.15 9.24 13.53
C GLY A 16 -2.36 8.34 13.80
N ASP A 17 -2.95 8.47 15.00
CA ASP A 17 -4.04 7.60 15.48
C ASP A 17 -5.37 7.78 14.73
N ASP A 18 -5.60 8.94 14.13
CA ASP A 18 -6.83 9.28 13.40
C ASP A 18 -6.81 8.82 11.93
N VAL A 19 -5.72 8.19 11.48
CA VAL A 19 -5.55 7.79 10.08
C VAL A 19 -6.33 6.51 9.79
N ASP A 20 -7.26 6.60 8.84
CA ASP A 20 -7.97 5.44 8.31
C ASP A 20 -7.16 4.78 7.20
N PHE A 21 -6.77 3.52 7.43
CA PHE A 21 -5.99 2.68 6.52
C PHE A 21 -6.86 1.68 5.77
N GLN A 22 -8.17 1.70 5.97
CA GLN A 22 -9.07 0.68 5.45
C GLN A 22 -8.99 0.56 3.93
N ASP A 23 -9.04 1.68 3.21
CA ASP A 23 -9.02 1.68 1.74
C ASP A 23 -7.66 1.20 1.21
N ALA A 24 -6.55 1.69 1.75
CA ALA A 24 -5.21 1.25 1.37
C ALA A 24 -5.00 -0.25 1.63
N TRP A 25 -5.54 -0.77 2.74
CA TRP A 25 -5.50 -2.19 3.08
C TRP A 25 -6.36 -3.04 2.15
N ILE A 26 -7.57 -2.59 1.83
CA ILE A 26 -8.46 -3.29 0.88
C ILE A 26 -7.78 -3.36 -0.49
N THR A 27 -7.26 -2.24 -1.00
CA THR A 27 -6.53 -2.23 -2.27
C THR A 27 -5.30 -3.14 -2.24
N TYR A 28 -4.59 -3.22 -1.12
CA TYR A 28 -3.49 -4.17 -0.97
C TYR A 28 -3.99 -5.63 -1.05
N CYS A 29 -5.07 -5.98 -0.35
CA CYS A 29 -5.64 -7.33 -0.43
C CYS A 29 -6.14 -7.67 -1.84
N ASP A 30 -6.84 -6.73 -2.50
CA ASP A 30 -7.40 -6.92 -3.83
C ASP A 30 -6.31 -7.12 -4.90
N LEU A 31 -5.17 -6.43 -4.76
CA LEU A 31 -4.06 -6.53 -5.70
C LEU A 31 -3.12 -7.71 -5.43
N HIS A 32 -3.09 -8.25 -4.21
CA HIS A 32 -2.14 -9.28 -3.77
C HIS A 32 -2.84 -10.51 -3.18
N GLU A 33 -4.03 -10.83 -3.70
CA GLU A 33 -4.82 -12.01 -3.29
C GLU A 33 -4.08 -13.34 -3.56
N GLU A 34 -3.14 -13.33 -4.50
CA GLU A 34 -2.18 -14.41 -4.77
C GLU A 34 -0.76 -13.88 -4.51
N ASP A 35 0.07 -14.61 -3.77
CA ASP A 35 1.51 -14.32 -3.55
C ASP A 35 2.30 -14.47 -4.88
N ASP A 36 1.98 -13.65 -5.89
CA ASP A 36 2.68 -13.61 -7.18
C ASP A 36 4.07 -12.99 -6.97
N PRO A 37 5.16 -13.76 -7.19
CA PRO A 37 6.52 -13.26 -7.04
C PRO A 37 6.82 -12.05 -7.93
N VAL A 38 6.16 -11.92 -9.08
CA VAL A 38 6.34 -10.80 -10.01
C VAL A 38 5.65 -9.54 -9.49
N ALA A 39 4.50 -9.70 -8.81
CA ALA A 39 3.84 -8.60 -8.11
C ALA A 39 4.70 -8.11 -6.94
N LEU A 40 5.28 -9.02 -6.16
CA LEU A 40 6.20 -8.71 -5.05
C LEU A 40 7.47 -7.98 -5.50
N GLU A 41 8.04 -8.32 -6.67
CA GLU A 41 9.20 -7.61 -7.22
C GLU A 41 8.86 -6.16 -7.56
N LYS A 42 7.70 -5.91 -8.20
CA LYS A 42 7.24 -4.54 -8.50
C LYS A 42 6.94 -3.75 -7.22
N LEU A 43 6.37 -4.41 -6.21
CA LEU A 43 6.12 -3.83 -4.90
C LEU A 43 7.41 -3.35 -4.22
N SER A 44 8.52 -4.06 -4.40
CA SER A 44 9.82 -3.70 -3.81
C SER A 44 10.39 -2.36 -4.26
N MET A 45 9.98 -1.90 -5.45
CA MET A 45 10.42 -0.62 -6.01
C MET A 45 9.54 0.56 -5.60
N MET A 46 8.30 0.31 -5.13
CA MET A 46 7.35 1.37 -4.79
C MET A 46 7.84 2.36 -3.70
N PRO A 47 8.60 1.94 -2.69
CA PRO A 47 9.24 2.86 -1.73
C PRO A 47 10.12 3.93 -2.35
N GLU A 48 10.78 3.59 -3.46
CA GLU A 48 11.71 4.47 -4.16
C GLU A 48 11.01 5.38 -5.17
N TRP A 49 9.70 5.18 -5.39
CA TRP A 49 8.96 5.95 -6.37
C TRP A 49 8.88 7.42 -6.04
N ASP A 50 9.16 8.22 -7.07
CA ASP A 50 8.95 9.66 -7.04
C ASP A 50 7.46 10.02 -7.12
N ARG A 51 7.18 11.32 -7.05
CA ARG A 51 5.81 11.84 -7.08
C ARG A 51 5.08 11.49 -8.39
N ASP A 52 5.77 11.51 -9.52
CA ASP A 52 5.16 11.27 -10.82
C ASP A 52 4.86 9.79 -11.03
N GLU A 53 5.72 8.91 -10.52
CA GLU A 53 5.49 7.46 -10.48
C GLU A 53 4.27 7.10 -9.63
N ARG A 54 4.17 7.67 -8.42
CA ARG A 54 2.99 7.49 -7.55
C ARG A 54 1.71 8.00 -8.21
N LEU A 55 1.78 9.14 -8.89
CA LEU A 55 0.63 9.70 -9.61
C LEU A 55 0.20 8.78 -10.76
N ARG A 56 1.14 8.28 -11.57
CA ARG A 56 0.86 7.34 -12.67
C ARG A 56 0.20 6.07 -12.15
N TRP A 57 0.74 5.49 -11.08
CA TRP A 57 0.17 4.29 -10.48
C TRP A 57 -1.25 4.51 -9.99
N ARG A 58 -1.50 5.64 -9.31
CA ARG A 58 -2.84 6.02 -8.84
C ARG A 58 -3.84 6.23 -9.97
N MET A 59 -3.39 6.75 -11.11
CA MET A 59 -4.24 6.85 -12.31
C MET A 59 -4.59 5.46 -12.86
N LEU A 60 -3.63 4.54 -12.92
CA LEU A 60 -3.89 3.16 -13.36
C LEU A 60 -4.90 2.46 -12.44
N LEU A 61 -4.77 2.65 -11.12
CA LEU A 61 -5.77 2.13 -10.17
C LEU A 61 -7.16 2.69 -10.43
N ALA A 62 -7.26 4.01 -10.68
CA ALA A 62 -8.54 4.65 -10.96
C ALA A 62 -9.18 4.14 -12.26
N GLU A 63 -8.38 3.82 -13.28
CA GLU A 63 -8.85 3.19 -14.52
C GLU A 63 -9.46 1.80 -14.27
N GLU A 64 -8.94 1.07 -13.29
CA GLU A 64 -9.48 -0.22 -12.81
C GLU A 64 -10.61 -0.06 -11.77
N GLY A 65 -11.05 1.18 -11.49
CA GLY A 65 -12.14 1.48 -10.55
C GLY A 65 -11.73 1.54 -9.07
N MET A 66 -10.43 1.54 -8.77
CA MET A 66 -9.87 1.71 -7.42
C MET A 66 -9.35 3.14 -7.24
N GLU A 67 -10.03 3.94 -6.43
CA GLU A 67 -9.61 5.32 -6.17
C GLU A 67 -8.86 5.43 -4.84
N LEU A 68 -7.61 5.90 -4.90
CA LEU A 68 -6.82 6.26 -3.73
C LEU A 68 -6.51 7.76 -3.71
N THR A 69 -6.53 8.36 -2.54
CA THR A 69 -5.97 9.69 -2.27
C THR A 69 -4.44 9.63 -2.18
N PRO A 70 -3.71 10.76 -2.26
CA PRO A 70 -2.26 10.76 -2.09
C PRO A 70 -1.82 10.13 -0.76
N ASP A 71 -2.52 10.47 0.34
CA ASP A 71 -2.21 9.94 1.66
C ASP A 71 -2.44 8.41 1.69
N GLN A 72 -3.51 7.92 1.08
CA GLN A 72 -3.77 6.47 0.98
C GLN A 72 -2.74 5.73 0.11
N VAL A 73 -2.12 6.39 -0.87
CA VAL A 73 -0.97 5.81 -1.60
C VAL A 73 0.24 5.68 -0.68
N ASP A 74 0.53 6.68 0.15
CA ASP A 74 1.65 6.61 1.10
C ASP A 74 1.42 5.54 2.18
N GLN A 75 0.17 5.40 2.63
CA GLN A 75 -0.26 4.30 3.50
C GLN A 75 -0.07 2.94 2.83
N TYR A 76 -0.47 2.79 1.56
CA TYR A 76 -0.29 1.56 0.80
C TYR A 76 1.20 1.19 0.67
N ILE A 77 2.06 2.16 0.34
CA ILE A 77 3.51 1.94 0.25
C ILE A 77 4.06 1.49 1.61
N SER A 78 3.58 2.08 2.71
CA SER A 78 3.97 1.66 4.06
C SER A 78 3.55 0.20 4.36
N ILE A 79 2.35 -0.22 3.93
CA ILE A 79 1.90 -1.62 4.04
C ILE A 79 2.85 -2.55 3.27
N VAL A 80 3.21 -2.16 2.06
CA VAL A 80 4.11 -2.93 1.18
C VAL A 80 5.50 -3.08 1.81
N GLN A 81 6.09 -1.99 2.31
CA GLN A 81 7.40 -2.02 2.97
C GLN A 81 7.42 -2.99 4.16
N LEU A 82 6.42 -2.88 5.03
CA LEU A 82 6.30 -3.75 6.21
C LEU A 82 6.12 -5.23 5.83
N ARG A 83 5.54 -5.52 4.66
CA ARG A 83 5.41 -6.89 4.17
C ARG A 83 6.73 -7.43 3.63
N LEU A 84 7.53 -6.61 2.93
CA LEU A 84 8.81 -7.00 2.35
C LEU A 84 9.92 -7.20 3.40
N GLU A 85 9.82 -6.53 4.55
CA GLU A 85 10.76 -6.68 5.67
C GLU A 85 10.59 -8.00 6.47
N GLN A 86 9.65 -8.88 6.09
CA GLN A 86 9.31 -10.14 6.78
C GLN A 86 9.53 -11.37 5.92
#